data_AF-A0A9P4XVM8-F1
#
_entry.id   AF-A0A9P4XVM8-F1
#
_cell.length_a   1.000
_cell.length_b   1.000
_cell.length_c   1.000
_cell.angle_alpha   90.00
_cell.angle_beta   90.00
_cell.angle_gamma   90.00
#
_symmetry.space_group_name_H-M   'P 1'
#
loop_
_entity.id
_entity.type
_entity.pdbx_description
1 polymer ?
#
loop_
_entity_poly.entity_id
_entity_poly.type
_entity_poly.pdbx_seq_one_letter_code
_entity_poly.pdbx_strand_id
1 'polypeptide(L)'
;MPQEEGDEQPELLEKLTLLKWIFETREVLHRAVYDLLSERNDRYREMVITPYRLAGNEEKLAHASAFFAEDAEKRALAFANEVLGRTREFCAVVEENVVRGVEVQLSAFWDIAPPLCGLLDGVPVGSNPSSDDGGSGSGGSSQTARGRRRSLADFRIQIPQSEVVENPSYIDHPLQYFYSLLLHAEKSTYQFIESQTNLFCLLHEVNEAVLVARARVMEEERGGSKDDVESFKKEESQRLTDDLKEKVRVVQEQWRSALGERVGHVKERVGEWLLETGGWDESLEDRGVGSL
;
A
#
# COMPACT_ATOMS: atom_id res chain seq x y z
N MET A 1 3.20 -26.61 18.97
CA MET A 1 4.45 -25.88 18.68
C MET A 1 4.21 -24.47 19.16
N PRO A 2 5.00 -23.93 20.10
CA PRO A 2 4.90 -22.52 20.45
C PRO A 2 5.22 -21.72 19.18
N GLN A 3 4.41 -20.71 18.87
CA GLN A 3 4.68 -19.76 17.80
C GLN A 3 6.06 -19.16 18.08
N GLU A 4 7.05 -19.60 17.31
CA GLU A 4 8.37 -19.01 17.28
C GLU A 4 8.22 -17.55 16.80
N GLU A 5 8.61 -16.63 17.68
CA GLU A 5 9.20 -15.33 17.38
C GLU A 5 8.60 -14.60 16.17
N GLY A 6 7.62 -13.72 16.44
CA GLY A 6 7.30 -12.64 15.50
C GLY A 6 8.57 -11.85 15.18
N ASP A 7 8.84 -11.71 13.89
CA ASP A 7 10.07 -11.18 13.27
C ASP A 7 10.79 -10.13 14.14
N GLU A 8 11.98 -10.49 14.67
CA GLU A 8 12.87 -9.56 15.39
C GLU A 8 13.42 -8.43 14.49
N GLN A 9 13.15 -8.48 13.19
CA GLN A 9 13.59 -7.48 12.22
C GLN A 9 12.41 -6.60 11.79
N PRO A 10 12.55 -5.25 11.86
CA PRO A 10 11.48 -4.38 11.44
C PRO A 10 11.15 -4.61 9.97
N GLU A 11 9.86 -4.60 9.65
CA GLU A 11 9.39 -4.78 8.29
C GLU A 11 9.98 -3.69 7.39
N LEU A 12 10.07 -3.96 6.09
CA LEU A 12 10.63 -2.99 5.13
C LEU A 12 9.89 -1.65 5.20
N LEU A 13 8.57 -1.68 5.34
CA LEU A 13 7.74 -0.48 5.48
C LEU A 13 8.17 0.34 6.70
N GLU A 14 8.31 -0.29 7.86
CA GLU A 14 8.74 0.39 9.09
C GLU A 14 10.12 1.02 8.95
N LYS A 15 11.08 0.29 8.36
CA LYS A 15 12.43 0.80 8.09
C LYS A 15 12.38 2.04 7.20
N LEU A 16 11.57 2.04 6.15
CA LEU A 16 11.44 3.16 5.23
C LEU A 16 10.70 4.35 5.87
N THR A 17 9.68 4.09 6.70
CA THR A 17 8.97 5.14 7.46
C THR A 17 9.91 5.81 8.46
N LEU A 18 10.73 5.05 9.18
CA LEU A 18 11.76 5.61 10.06
C LEU A 18 12.79 6.44 9.30
N LEU A 19 13.23 5.96 8.13
CA LEU A 19 14.15 6.70 7.27
C LEU A 19 13.53 8.03 6.80
N LYS A 20 12.25 8.03 6.45
CA LYS A 20 11.48 9.25 6.12
C LYS A 20 11.51 10.25 7.28
N TRP A 21 11.21 9.83 8.50
CA TRP A 21 11.23 10.74 9.66
C TRP A 21 12.62 11.31 9.96
N ILE A 22 13.66 10.50 9.81
CA ILE A 22 15.05 10.97 9.94
C ILE A 22 15.36 12.02 8.88
N PHE A 23 14.96 11.78 7.63
CA PHE A 23 15.12 12.72 6.53
C PHE A 23 14.38 14.04 6.80
N GLU A 24 13.11 13.99 7.19
CA GLU A 24 12.31 15.18 7.52
C GLU A 24 12.92 15.99 8.66
N THR A 25 13.37 15.31 9.72
CA THR A 25 14.07 15.95 10.84
C THR A 25 15.35 16.65 10.38
N ARG A 26 16.11 15.99 9.49
CA ARG A 26 17.33 16.58 8.92
C ARG A 26 17.02 17.80 8.04
N GLU A 27 15.94 17.78 7.27
CA GLU A 27 15.50 18.95 6.48
C GLU A 27 15.07 20.12 7.36
N VAL A 28 14.44 19.86 8.52
CA VAL A 28 14.16 20.91 9.52
C VAL A 28 15.46 21.58 9.99
N LEU A 29 16.51 20.80 10.26
CA LEU A 29 17.81 21.34 10.66
C LEU A 29 18.47 22.16 9.55
N HIS A 30 18.43 21.69 8.29
CA HIS A 30 18.95 22.44 7.14
C HIS A 30 18.24 23.79 6.99
N ARG A 31 16.92 23.81 7.14
CA ARG A 31 16.13 25.05 7.13
C ARG A 31 16.53 25.99 8.26
N ALA A 32 16.66 25.49 9.49
CA ALA A 32 17.10 26.30 10.62
C ALA A 32 18.49 26.91 10.40
N VAL A 33 19.42 26.17 9.80
CA VAL A 33 20.75 26.69 9.44
C VAL A 33 20.64 27.80 8.39
N TYR A 34 19.83 27.61 7.35
CA TYR A 34 19.60 28.62 6.32
C TYR A 34 18.99 29.90 6.89
N ASP A 35 18.01 29.78 7.78
CA ASP A 35 17.34 30.92 8.42
C ASP A 35 18.33 31.74 9.26
N LEU A 36 19.15 31.08 10.09
CA LEU A 36 20.18 31.74 10.89
C LEU A 36 21.22 32.46 10.03
N LEU A 37 21.66 31.85 8.92
CA LEU A 37 22.60 32.48 7.99
C LEU A 37 21.99 33.68 7.28
N SER A 38 20.70 33.59 6.94
CA SER A 38 19.94 34.69 6.32
C SER A 38 19.76 35.85 7.28
N GLU A 39 19.36 35.60 8.54
CA GLU A 39 19.27 36.63 9.58
C GLU A 39 20.60 37.34 9.83
N ARG A 40 21.70 36.58 9.87
CA ARG A 40 23.05 37.16 10.01
C ARG A 40 23.36 38.09 8.85
N ASN A 41 23.04 37.68 7.63
CA ASN A 41 23.28 38.48 6.42
C ASN A 41 22.39 39.74 6.39
N ASP A 42 21.15 39.66 6.88
CA ASP A 42 20.27 40.83 7.00
C ASP A 42 20.82 41.86 8.00
N ARG A 43 21.37 41.41 9.14
CA ARG A 43 22.04 42.31 10.09
C ARG A 43 23.28 42.96 9.47
N TYR A 44 24.06 42.19 8.69
CA TYR A 44 25.20 42.72 7.96
C TYR A 44 24.78 43.75 6.90
N ARG A 45 23.69 43.49 6.16
CA ARG A 45 23.09 44.44 5.23
C ARG A 45 22.77 45.76 5.93
N GLU A 46 22.08 45.73 7.07
CA GLU A 46 21.74 46.96 7.80
C GLU A 46 22.99 47.72 8.25
N MET A 47 24.03 47.02 8.70
CA MET A 47 25.30 47.62 9.06
C MET A 47 25.97 48.34 7.87
N VAL A 48 25.88 47.78 6.66
CA VAL A 48 26.45 48.36 5.44
C VAL A 48 25.61 49.52 4.90
N ILE A 49 24.27 49.42 4.97
CA ILE A 49 23.36 50.44 4.43
C ILE A 49 23.28 51.68 5.34
N THR A 50 23.34 51.50 6.66
CA THR A 50 23.15 52.59 7.64
C THR A 50 24.09 53.80 7.41
N PRO A 51 25.40 53.64 7.17
CA PRO A 51 26.29 54.76 6.87
C PRO A 51 25.89 55.55 5.63
N TYR A 52 25.48 54.88 4.55
CA TYR A 52 25.04 55.55 3.32
C TYR A 52 23.74 56.31 3.53
N ARG A 53 22.82 55.74 4.32
CA ARG A 53 21.55 56.37 4.70
C ARG A 53 21.79 57.65 5.50
N LEU A 54 22.70 57.62 6.48
CA LEU A 54 23.06 58.79 7.30
C LEU A 54 23.81 59.87 6.52
N ALA A 55 24.63 59.47 5.54
CA ALA A 55 25.35 60.40 4.67
C ALA A 55 24.49 60.99 3.54
N GLY A 56 23.23 60.56 3.39
CA GLY A 56 22.35 60.99 2.30
C GLY A 56 22.82 60.57 0.90
N ASN A 57 23.65 59.52 0.80
CA ASN A 57 24.18 59.05 -0.48
C ASN A 57 23.21 58.04 -1.12
N GLU A 58 22.21 58.55 -1.83
CA GLU A 58 21.15 57.75 -2.44
C GLU A 58 21.66 56.76 -3.49
N GLU A 59 22.68 57.14 -4.28
CA GLU A 59 23.25 56.29 -5.32
C GLU A 59 23.90 55.02 -4.73
N LYS A 60 24.75 55.20 -3.70
CA LYS A 60 25.38 54.06 -3.02
C LYS A 60 24.36 53.22 -2.24
N LEU A 61 23.32 53.86 -1.69
CA LEU A 61 22.24 53.15 -1.00
C LEU A 61 21.44 52.27 -1.98
N ALA A 62 21.11 52.80 -3.16
CA ALA A 62 20.42 52.04 -4.21
C ALA A 62 21.27 50.87 -4.70
N HIS A 63 22.56 51.11 -4.99
CA HIS A 63 23.48 50.06 -5.43
C HIS A 63 23.67 48.97 -4.37
N ALA A 64 23.90 49.34 -3.10
CA ALA A 64 24.05 48.38 -2.01
C ALA A 64 22.77 47.55 -1.80
N SER A 65 21.59 48.20 -1.84
CA SER A 65 20.31 47.51 -1.69
C SER A 65 20.08 46.52 -2.84
N ALA A 66 20.37 46.90 -4.08
CA ALA A 66 20.26 46.02 -5.23
C ALA A 66 21.21 44.81 -5.13
N PHE A 67 22.46 45.03 -4.70
CA PHE A 67 23.43 43.95 -4.49
C PHE A 67 22.93 42.93 -3.46
N PHE A 68 22.43 43.39 -2.30
CA PHE A 68 21.91 42.47 -1.27
C PHE A 68 20.60 41.78 -1.69
N ALA A 69 19.77 42.43 -2.51
CA ALA A 69 18.59 41.79 -3.08
C ALA A 69 18.97 40.66 -4.05
N GLU A 70 19.91 40.91 -4.96
CA GLU A 70 20.40 39.88 -5.89
C GLU A 70 21.11 38.74 -5.17
N ASP A 71 21.91 39.04 -4.14
CA ASP A 71 22.53 38.02 -3.28
C ASP A 71 21.47 37.17 -2.54
N ALA A 72 20.42 37.80 -2.02
CA ALA A 72 19.32 37.09 -1.37
C ALA A 72 18.58 36.16 -2.33
N GLU A 73 18.26 36.61 -3.55
CA GLU A 73 17.66 35.78 -4.61
C GLU A 73 18.56 34.58 -4.94
N LYS A 74 19.85 34.80 -5.16
CA LYS A 74 20.80 33.71 -5.47
C LYS A 74 20.89 32.69 -4.34
N ARG A 75 20.91 33.12 -3.08
CA ARG A 75 20.95 32.23 -1.92
C ARG A 75 19.65 31.44 -1.76
N ALA A 76 18.50 32.07 -1.96
CA ALA A 76 17.21 31.40 -1.88
C ALA A 76 17.09 30.31 -2.96
N LEU A 77 17.47 30.64 -4.20
CA LEU A 77 17.50 29.69 -5.31
C LEU A 77 18.50 28.54 -5.06
N ALA A 78 19.71 28.85 -4.56
CA ALA A 78 20.70 27.83 -4.24
C ALA A 78 20.17 26.86 -3.17
N PHE A 79 19.60 27.39 -2.08
CA PHE A 79 19.01 26.57 -1.02
C PHE A 79 17.85 25.71 -1.52
N ALA A 80 16.95 26.27 -2.35
CA ALA A 80 15.85 25.51 -2.95
C ALA A 80 16.37 24.35 -3.82
N ASN A 81 17.43 24.56 -4.60
CA ASN A 81 18.06 23.51 -5.39
C ASN A 81 18.71 22.42 -4.53
N GLU A 82 19.36 22.80 -3.42
CA GLU A 82 19.92 21.82 -2.49
C GLU A 82 18.83 20.96 -1.82
N VAL A 83 17.72 21.58 -1.40
CA VAL A 83 16.54 20.86 -0.88
C VAL A 83 16.04 19.87 -1.94
N LEU A 84 15.85 20.33 -3.18
CA LEU A 84 15.43 19.47 -4.28
C LEU A 84 16.41 18.31 -4.53
N GLY A 85 17.71 18.57 -4.48
CA GLY A 85 18.75 17.55 -4.61
C GLY A 85 18.63 16.46 -3.54
N ARG A 86 18.58 16.86 -2.26
CA ARG A 86 18.46 15.93 -1.13
C ARG A 86 17.15 15.13 -1.17
N THR A 87 16.04 15.76 -1.50
CA THR A 87 14.74 15.06 -1.61
C THR A 87 14.73 14.07 -2.78
N ARG A 88 15.37 14.39 -3.91
CA ARG A 88 15.52 13.45 -5.04
C ARG A 88 16.39 12.25 -4.68
N GLU A 89 17.52 12.47 -4.00
CA GLU A 89 18.38 11.38 -3.52
C GLU A 89 17.63 10.46 -2.56
N PHE A 90 16.88 11.04 -1.62
CA PHE A 90 16.02 10.28 -0.71
C PHE A 90 14.94 9.50 -1.47
N CYS A 91 14.26 10.13 -2.43
CA CYS A 91 13.26 9.48 -3.27
C CYS A 91 13.82 8.28 -4.03
N ALA A 92 15.02 8.40 -4.61
CA ALA A 92 15.65 7.30 -5.33
C ALA A 92 15.91 6.09 -4.42
N VAL A 93 16.37 6.32 -3.19
CA VAL A 93 16.58 5.25 -2.19
C VAL A 93 15.25 4.59 -1.81
N VAL A 94 14.19 5.37 -1.58
CA VAL A 94 12.87 4.83 -1.24
C VAL A 94 12.29 4.04 -2.42
N GLU A 95 12.37 4.58 -3.63
CA GLU A 95 11.87 3.94 -4.86
C GLU A 95 12.54 2.59 -5.11
N GLU A 96 13.88 2.53 -5.05
CA GLU A 96 14.63 1.28 -5.23
C GLU A 96 14.20 0.21 -4.22
N ASN A 97 14.03 0.60 -2.95
CA ASN A 97 13.64 -0.32 -1.90
C ASN A 97 12.17 -0.75 -2.01
N VAL A 98 11.26 0.15 -2.39
CA VAL A 98 9.85 -0.16 -2.63
C VAL A 98 9.69 -1.13 -3.79
N VAL A 99 10.34 -0.87 -4.93
CA VAL A 99 10.29 -1.76 -6.10
C VAL A 99 10.76 -3.16 -5.73
N ARG A 100 11.94 -3.28 -5.11
CA ARG A 100 12.47 -4.57 -4.67
C ARG A 100 11.58 -5.25 -3.62
N GLY A 101 11.02 -4.48 -2.69
CA GLY A 101 10.12 -4.98 -1.65
C GLY A 101 8.85 -5.59 -2.23
N VAL A 102 8.22 -4.88 -3.16
CA VAL A 102 7.03 -5.34 -3.88
C VAL A 102 7.34 -6.59 -4.70
N GLU A 103 8.49 -6.65 -5.40
CA GLU A 103 8.89 -7.83 -6.16
C GLU A 103 9.04 -9.09 -5.28
N VAL A 104 9.65 -8.95 -4.10
CA VAL A 104 9.79 -10.06 -3.14
C VAL A 104 8.43 -10.52 -2.62
N GLN A 105 7.56 -9.57 -2.23
CA GLN A 105 6.20 -9.88 -1.76
C GLN A 105 5.36 -10.55 -2.86
N LEU A 106 5.48 -10.09 -4.10
CA LEU A 106 4.80 -10.66 -5.25
C LEU A 106 5.32 -12.07 -5.56
N SER A 107 6.63 -12.30 -5.49
CA SER A 107 7.20 -13.65 -5.65
C SER A 107 6.66 -14.61 -4.60
N ALA A 108 6.68 -14.22 -3.32
CA ALA A 108 6.15 -15.03 -2.23
C ALA A 108 4.65 -15.34 -2.41
N PHE A 109 3.87 -14.37 -2.87
CA PHE A 109 2.47 -14.59 -3.22
C PHE A 109 2.31 -15.65 -4.33
N TRP A 110 3.09 -15.56 -5.40
CA TRP A 110 3.03 -16.53 -6.50
C TRP A 110 3.57 -17.92 -6.17
N ASP A 111 4.39 -18.06 -5.13
CA ASP A 111 4.78 -19.37 -4.62
C ASP A 111 3.62 -20.07 -3.88
N ILE A 112 2.74 -19.29 -3.24
CA ILE A 112 1.65 -19.78 -2.40
C ILE A 112 0.32 -19.91 -3.16
N ALA A 113 0.00 -18.96 -4.04
CA ALA A 113 -1.32 -18.88 -4.67
C ALA A 113 -1.66 -20.09 -5.57
N PRO A 114 -0.79 -20.59 -6.46
CA PRO A 114 -1.13 -21.73 -7.33
C PRO A 114 -1.39 -23.04 -6.56
N PRO A 115 -0.58 -23.43 -5.54
CA PRO A 115 -0.90 -24.58 -4.69
C PRO A 115 -2.25 -24.43 -3.97
N LEU A 116 -2.56 -23.24 -3.43
CA LEU A 116 -3.86 -22.99 -2.79
C LEU A 116 -5.01 -23.14 -3.78
N CYS A 117 -4.88 -22.59 -4.99
CA CYS A 117 -5.88 -22.78 -6.05
C CYS A 117 -6.09 -24.25 -6.39
N GLY A 118 -5.02 -25.05 -6.43
CA GLY A 118 -5.12 -26.50 -6.64
C GLY A 118 -5.89 -27.22 -5.53
N LEU A 119 -5.77 -26.77 -4.27
CA LEU A 119 -6.56 -27.29 -3.16
C LEU A 119 -8.03 -26.89 -3.26
N LEU A 120 -8.31 -25.63 -3.62
CA LEU A 120 -9.66 -25.10 -3.81
C LEU A 120 -10.40 -25.78 -4.97
N ASP A 121 -9.71 -26.08 -6.06
CA ASP A 121 -10.26 -26.81 -7.21
C ASP A 121 -10.64 -28.26 -6.83
N GLY A 122 -10.07 -28.80 -5.75
CA GLY A 122 -10.42 -30.08 -5.17
C GLY A 122 -11.77 -30.10 -4.44
N VAL A 123 -12.35 -28.93 -4.15
CA VAL A 123 -13.60 -28.81 -3.37
C VAL A 123 -14.82 -29.14 -4.24
N PRO A 124 -15.63 -30.14 -3.84
CA PRO A 124 -16.76 -30.65 -4.63
C PRO A 124 -17.80 -29.60 -5.06
N VAL A 125 -18.05 -29.47 -6.37
CA VAL A 125 -19.01 -28.50 -6.97
C VAL A 125 -20.45 -29.03 -7.02
N GLY A 126 -20.70 -30.26 -6.55
CA GLY A 126 -22.00 -30.90 -6.68
C GLY A 126 -23.10 -30.19 -5.91
N SER A 127 -24.16 -29.82 -6.62
CA SER A 127 -25.45 -29.39 -6.06
C SER A 127 -26.00 -30.43 -5.09
N ASN A 128 -26.71 -29.96 -4.07
CA ASN A 128 -27.35 -30.80 -3.07
C ASN A 128 -28.20 -31.93 -3.67
N PRO A 129 -28.30 -33.08 -2.99
CA PRO A 129 -29.18 -34.18 -3.37
C PRO A 129 -30.68 -33.90 -3.14
N SER A 130 -31.09 -32.69 -2.77
CA SER A 130 -32.50 -32.33 -2.51
C SER A 130 -33.26 -31.77 -3.72
N SER A 131 -32.67 -31.81 -4.92
CA SER A 131 -33.37 -31.55 -6.19
C SER A 131 -33.52 -32.81 -7.05
N ASP A 132 -34.15 -33.86 -6.51
CA ASP A 132 -34.93 -34.80 -7.35
C ASP A 132 -36.19 -34.02 -7.78
N ASP A 133 -36.35 -33.53 -9.01
CA ASP A 133 -36.33 -34.23 -10.31
C ASP A 133 -37.04 -35.59 -10.26
N GLY A 134 -38.37 -35.50 -10.14
CA GLY A 134 -39.29 -36.52 -10.64
C GLY A 134 -39.15 -36.66 -12.16
N GLY A 135 -38.18 -37.47 -12.60
CA GLY A 135 -37.92 -37.76 -14.01
C GLY A 135 -37.73 -39.26 -14.25
N SER A 136 -38.83 -39.98 -14.45
CA SER A 136 -38.83 -41.35 -14.96
C SER A 136 -38.13 -41.41 -16.33
N GLY A 137 -36.99 -42.08 -16.40
CA GLY A 137 -36.24 -42.29 -17.65
C GLY A 137 -35.49 -43.61 -17.64
N SER A 138 -36.13 -44.64 -18.19
CA SER A 138 -35.55 -45.96 -18.47
C SER A 138 -34.48 -45.88 -19.57
N GLY A 139 -33.32 -46.51 -19.37
CA GLY A 139 -32.47 -46.94 -20.48
C GLY A 139 -30.95 -46.86 -20.27
N GLY A 140 -30.28 -48.02 -20.36
CA GLY A 140 -29.02 -48.13 -21.10
C GLY A 140 -27.70 -48.01 -20.32
N SER A 141 -27.10 -49.16 -20.05
CA SER A 141 -25.71 -49.35 -19.65
C SER A 141 -24.68 -48.80 -20.65
N SER A 142 -23.65 -48.09 -20.19
CA SER A 142 -22.22 -48.42 -20.44
C SER A 142 -21.26 -47.33 -19.93
N GLN A 143 -20.29 -47.79 -19.14
CA GLN A 143 -18.99 -47.22 -18.78
C GLN A 143 -18.61 -45.83 -19.34
N THR A 144 -18.54 -44.83 -18.45
CA THR A 144 -17.29 -44.11 -18.13
C THR A 144 -17.35 -43.62 -16.67
N ALA A 145 -16.65 -44.32 -15.78
CA ALA A 145 -16.52 -43.96 -14.37
C ALA A 145 -15.54 -42.79 -14.17
N ARG A 146 -15.88 -41.59 -14.68
CA ARG A 146 -15.03 -40.39 -14.53
C ARG A 146 -15.80 -39.10 -14.23
N GLY A 147 -17.02 -39.21 -13.72
CA GLY A 147 -17.88 -38.05 -13.47
C GLY A 147 -18.91 -38.27 -12.36
N ARG A 148 -18.56 -38.94 -11.25
CA ARG A 148 -19.40 -38.87 -10.04
C ARG A 148 -19.26 -37.44 -9.52
N ARG A 149 -20.27 -36.59 -9.74
CA ARG A 149 -20.36 -35.27 -9.11
C ARG A 149 -20.15 -35.48 -7.61
N ARG A 150 -18.98 -35.10 -7.10
CA ARG A 150 -18.73 -35.13 -5.66
C ARG A 150 -19.64 -34.06 -5.07
N SER A 151 -20.42 -34.41 -4.04
CA SER A 151 -21.19 -33.46 -3.25
C SER A 151 -20.36 -33.02 -2.04
N LEU A 152 -20.64 -31.84 -1.49
CA LEU A 152 -20.06 -31.38 -0.23
C LEU A 152 -20.34 -32.37 0.93
N ALA A 153 -21.44 -33.13 0.87
CA ALA A 153 -21.76 -34.17 1.85
C ALA A 153 -20.70 -35.28 1.97
N ASP A 154 -19.98 -35.57 0.87
CA ASP A 154 -18.92 -36.58 0.86
C ASP A 154 -17.52 -35.98 1.09
N PHE A 155 -17.43 -34.65 1.26
CA PHE A 155 -16.16 -33.95 1.46
C PHE A 155 -15.66 -34.15 2.89
N ARG A 156 -14.52 -34.83 3.04
CA ARG A 156 -13.92 -35.10 4.35
C ARG A 156 -12.71 -34.23 4.59
N ILE A 157 -12.66 -33.63 5.77
CA ILE A 157 -11.62 -32.70 6.20
C ILE A 157 -11.00 -33.24 7.48
N GLN A 158 -9.68 -33.10 7.58
CA GLN A 158 -8.95 -33.48 8.78
C GLN A 158 -8.93 -32.28 9.73
N ILE A 159 -9.55 -32.42 10.89
CA ILE A 159 -9.61 -31.38 11.90
C ILE A 159 -8.68 -31.79 13.06
N PRO A 160 -7.70 -30.96 13.43
CA PRO A 160 -6.85 -31.22 14.60
C PRO A 160 -7.67 -31.38 15.89
N GLN A 161 -7.27 -32.27 16.79
CA GLN A 161 -8.00 -32.51 18.04
C GLN A 161 -8.11 -31.26 18.92
N SER A 162 -7.11 -30.37 18.90
CA SER A 162 -7.14 -29.11 19.63
C SER A 162 -8.31 -28.22 19.19
N GLU A 163 -8.56 -28.11 17.88
CA GLU A 163 -9.63 -27.29 17.31
C GLU A 163 -11.02 -27.85 17.67
N VAL A 164 -11.16 -29.17 17.71
CA VAL A 164 -12.41 -29.85 18.10
C VAL A 164 -12.71 -29.67 19.59
N VAL A 165 -11.68 -29.63 20.44
CA VAL A 165 -11.84 -29.38 21.88
C VAL A 165 -12.32 -27.95 22.14
N GLU A 166 -11.80 -26.99 21.38
CA GLU A 166 -12.22 -25.58 21.48
C GLU A 166 -13.61 -25.35 20.87
N ASN A 167 -13.92 -26.04 19.77
CA ASN A 167 -15.19 -25.92 19.04
C ASN A 167 -15.83 -27.30 18.80
N PRO A 168 -16.63 -27.81 19.76
CA PRO A 168 -17.25 -29.13 19.64
C PRO A 168 -18.20 -29.29 18.44
N SER A 169 -18.76 -28.18 17.93
CA SER A 169 -19.65 -28.15 16.76
C SER A 169 -18.98 -28.70 15.49
N TYR A 170 -17.64 -28.68 15.41
CA TYR A 170 -16.90 -29.21 14.28
C TYR A 170 -17.03 -30.73 14.11
N ILE A 171 -17.51 -31.45 15.13
CA ILE A 171 -17.83 -32.89 15.03
C ILE A 171 -19.07 -33.09 14.15
N ASP A 172 -20.11 -32.30 14.39
CA ASP A 172 -21.39 -32.41 13.69
C ASP A 172 -21.37 -31.64 12.35
N HIS A 173 -20.62 -30.53 12.30
CA HIS A 173 -20.51 -29.64 11.14
C HIS A 173 -19.03 -29.37 10.79
N PRO A 174 -18.29 -30.35 10.25
CA PRO A 174 -16.85 -30.21 9.95
C PRO A 174 -16.53 -29.13 8.90
N LEU A 175 -17.52 -28.73 8.09
CA LEU A 175 -17.36 -27.66 7.11
C LEU A 175 -17.29 -26.26 7.75
N GLN A 176 -17.70 -26.09 9.01
CA GLN A 176 -17.47 -24.83 9.75
C GLN A 176 -15.97 -24.55 9.90
N TYR A 177 -15.18 -25.57 10.28
CA TYR A 177 -13.73 -25.45 10.38
C TYR A 177 -13.12 -25.06 9.03
N PHE A 178 -13.57 -25.68 7.94
CA PHE A 178 -13.11 -25.34 6.60
C PHE A 178 -13.44 -23.92 6.19
N TYR A 179 -14.67 -23.47 6.47
CA TYR A 179 -15.08 -22.09 6.22
C TYR A 179 -14.19 -21.10 6.99
N SER A 180 -13.87 -21.39 8.25
CA SER A 180 -12.93 -20.59 9.04
C SER A 180 -11.53 -20.54 8.41
N LEU A 181 -11.02 -21.68 7.91
CA LEU A 181 -9.73 -21.73 7.21
C LEU A 181 -9.74 -20.93 5.91
N LEU A 182 -10.83 -20.96 5.15
CA LEU A 182 -10.99 -20.14 3.93
C LEU A 182 -10.94 -18.65 4.26
N LEU A 183 -11.63 -18.21 5.31
CA LEU A 183 -11.57 -16.83 5.79
C LEU A 183 -10.15 -16.42 6.19
N HIS A 184 -9.47 -17.26 6.97
CA HIS A 184 -8.09 -17.00 7.38
C HIS A 184 -7.14 -16.95 6.19
N ALA A 185 -7.28 -17.85 5.22
CA ALA A 185 -6.48 -17.86 4.00
C ALA A 185 -6.74 -16.63 3.12
N GLU A 186 -8.01 -16.22 2.97
CA GLU A 186 -8.38 -15.00 2.25
C GLU A 186 -7.73 -13.77 2.90
N LYS A 187 -7.88 -13.62 4.21
CA LYS A 187 -7.32 -12.48 4.95
C LYS A 187 -5.80 -12.46 4.91
N SER A 188 -5.15 -13.60 5.19
CA SER A 188 -3.69 -13.71 5.21
C SER A 188 -3.08 -13.46 3.82
N THR A 189 -3.72 -13.93 2.75
CA THR A 189 -3.23 -13.67 1.39
C THR A 189 -3.51 -12.24 0.94
N TYR A 190 -4.59 -11.61 1.41
CA TYR A 190 -4.88 -10.21 1.14
C TYR A 190 -3.91 -9.26 1.85
N GLN A 191 -3.33 -9.63 3.00
CA GLN A 191 -2.29 -8.84 3.67
C GLN A 191 -1.06 -8.57 2.79
N PHE A 192 -0.73 -9.47 1.84
CA PHE A 192 0.32 -9.20 0.84
C PHE A 192 -0.02 -7.98 -0.02
N ILE A 193 -1.30 -7.77 -0.33
CA ILE A 193 -1.79 -6.64 -1.13
C ILE A 193 -1.83 -5.36 -0.32
N GLU A 194 -2.26 -5.43 0.93
CA GLU A 194 -2.22 -4.29 1.84
C GLU A 194 -0.79 -3.80 2.06
N SER A 195 0.16 -4.72 2.28
CA SER A 195 1.57 -4.37 2.46
C SER A 195 2.18 -3.70 1.22
N GLN A 196 1.91 -4.22 0.01
CA GLN A 196 2.33 -3.60 -1.25
C GLN A 196 1.71 -2.23 -1.46
N THR A 197 0.41 -2.09 -1.16
CA THR A 197 -0.32 -0.82 -1.23
C THR A 197 0.32 0.23 -0.32
N ASN A 198 0.65 -0.15 0.92
CA ASN A 198 1.30 0.74 1.87
C ASN A 198 2.68 1.21 1.38
N LEU A 199 3.47 0.34 0.75
CA LEU A 199 4.74 0.73 0.14
C LEU A 199 4.56 1.73 -1.01
N PHE A 200 3.54 1.55 -1.85
CA PHE A 200 3.23 2.51 -2.91
C PHE A 200 2.71 3.85 -2.36
N CYS A 201 1.91 3.84 -1.31
CA CYS A 201 1.49 5.07 -0.62
C CYS A 201 2.69 5.83 -0.08
N LEU A 202 3.64 5.14 0.57
CA LEU A 202 4.87 5.77 1.05
C LEU A 202 5.69 6.36 -0.10
N LEU A 203 5.85 5.63 -1.21
CA LEU A 203 6.54 6.15 -2.39
C LEU A 203 5.83 7.37 -2.99
N HIS A 204 4.50 7.38 -2.99
CA HIS A 204 3.71 8.53 -3.43
C HIS A 204 3.99 9.76 -2.55
N GLU A 205 3.95 9.62 -1.23
CA GLU A 205 4.27 10.73 -0.29
C GLU A 205 5.65 11.33 -0.55
N VAL A 206 6.65 10.48 -0.82
CA VAL A 206 8.01 10.96 -1.11
C VAL A 206 8.10 11.64 -2.49
N ASN A 207 7.37 11.14 -3.49
CA ASN A 207 7.26 11.81 -4.79
C ASN A 207 6.56 13.17 -4.67
N GLU A 208 5.54 13.30 -3.84
CA GLU A 208 4.91 14.60 -3.55
C GLU A 208 5.89 15.57 -2.88
N ALA A 209 6.74 15.09 -1.96
CA ALA A 209 7.80 15.91 -1.38
C ALA A 209 8.79 16.42 -2.44
N VAL A 210 9.15 15.58 -3.42
CA VAL A 210 9.97 16.00 -4.58
C VAL A 210 9.24 17.05 -5.42
N LEU A 211 7.94 16.87 -5.69
CA LEU A 211 7.12 17.85 -6.42
C LEU A 211 7.10 19.21 -5.72
N VAL A 212 6.88 19.22 -4.40
CA VAL A 212 6.91 20.44 -3.58
C VAL A 212 8.28 21.13 -3.67
N ALA A 213 9.38 20.36 -3.58
CA ALA A 213 10.73 20.91 -3.71
C ALA A 213 11.02 21.46 -5.11
N ARG A 214 10.54 20.80 -6.18
CA ARG A 214 10.66 21.29 -7.57
C ARG A 214 9.93 22.60 -7.75
N ALA A 215 8.71 22.66 -7.25
CA ALA A 215 7.90 23.86 -7.36
C ALA A 215 8.49 25.02 -6.55
N ARG A 216 9.16 24.74 -5.44
CA ARG A 216 9.92 25.76 -4.71
C ARG A 216 11.08 26.32 -5.52
N VAL A 217 11.80 25.49 -6.27
CA VAL A 217 12.85 25.98 -7.19
C VAL A 217 12.24 26.89 -8.26
N MET A 218 11.10 26.51 -8.84
CA MET A 218 10.42 27.34 -9.84
C MET A 218 9.95 28.71 -9.28
N GLU A 219 9.56 28.77 -8.00
CA GLU A 219 9.21 30.05 -7.33
C GLU A 219 10.41 30.98 -7.18
N GLU A 220 11.61 30.42 -6.96
CA GLU A 220 12.84 31.19 -6.74
C GLU A 220 13.56 31.53 -8.07
N GLU A 221 13.21 30.86 -9.17
CA GLU A 221 13.72 31.18 -10.50
C GLU A 221 13.09 32.48 -11.04
N ARG A 222 13.92 33.36 -11.62
CA ARG A 222 13.45 34.62 -12.21
C ARG A 222 12.47 34.33 -13.35
N GLY A 223 11.20 34.64 -13.12
CA GLY A 223 10.13 34.50 -14.12
C GLY A 223 9.04 33.48 -13.76
N GLY A 224 9.10 32.81 -12.61
CA GLY A 224 8.01 31.97 -12.13
C GLY A 224 6.76 32.79 -11.79
N SER A 225 5.78 32.80 -12.69
CA SER A 225 4.45 33.29 -12.32
C SER A 225 3.88 32.35 -11.26
N LYS A 226 3.25 32.92 -10.22
CA LYS A 226 2.60 32.10 -9.18
C LYS A 226 1.56 31.17 -9.79
N ASP A 227 0.83 31.64 -10.80
CA ASP A 227 -0.19 30.86 -11.51
C ASP A 227 0.43 29.68 -12.28
N ASP A 228 1.62 29.87 -12.85
CA ASP A 228 2.35 28.81 -13.57
C ASP A 228 2.86 27.74 -12.61
N VAL A 229 3.32 28.15 -11.41
CA VAL A 229 3.75 27.20 -10.38
C VAL A 229 2.56 26.44 -9.79
N GLU A 230 1.44 27.11 -9.53
CA GLU A 230 0.23 26.47 -9.00
C GLU A 230 -0.37 25.47 -10.01
N SER A 231 -0.43 25.85 -11.29
CA SER A 231 -0.90 24.94 -12.35
C SER A 231 0.03 23.72 -12.48
N PHE A 232 1.35 23.91 -12.47
CA PHE A 232 2.33 22.82 -12.45
C PHE A 232 2.15 21.88 -11.25
N LYS A 233 2.05 22.41 -10.03
CA LYS A 233 1.82 21.60 -8.81
C LYS A 233 0.55 20.76 -8.94
N LYS A 234 -0.53 21.35 -9.44
CA LYS A 234 -1.83 20.68 -9.56
C LYS A 234 -1.79 19.55 -10.60
N GLU A 235 -1.24 19.81 -11.78
CA GLU A 235 -1.16 18.81 -12.85
C GLU A 235 -0.30 17.61 -12.45
N GLU A 236 0.88 17.87 -11.86
CA GLU A 236 1.78 16.79 -11.45
C GLU A 236 1.26 16.02 -10.23
N SER A 237 0.66 16.68 -9.23
CA SER A 237 0.03 15.97 -8.10
C SER A 237 -1.11 15.06 -8.56
N GLN A 238 -1.90 15.51 -9.55
CA GLN A 238 -2.92 14.66 -10.15
C GLN A 238 -2.31 13.45 -10.87
N ARG A 239 -1.24 13.64 -11.66
CA ARG A 239 -0.52 12.53 -12.30
C ARG A 239 0.03 11.52 -11.29
N LEU A 240 0.64 11.98 -10.20
CA LEU A 240 1.15 11.11 -9.13
C LEU A 240 0.03 10.34 -8.44
N THR A 241 -1.13 10.97 -8.25
CA THR A 241 -2.31 10.33 -7.66
C THR A 241 -2.88 9.26 -8.60
N ASP A 242 -2.93 9.55 -9.90
CA ASP A 242 -3.45 8.62 -10.90
C ASP A 242 -2.51 7.42 -11.07
N ASP A 243 -1.19 7.62 -11.02
CA ASP A 243 -0.19 6.55 -11.01
C ASP A 243 -0.33 5.63 -9.78
N LEU A 244 -0.50 6.22 -8.58
CA LEU A 244 -0.76 5.44 -7.36
C LEU A 244 -2.02 4.59 -7.50
N LYS A 245 -3.14 5.19 -7.96
CA LYS A 245 -4.41 4.47 -8.15
C LYS A 245 -4.25 3.31 -9.12
N GLU A 246 -3.55 3.52 -10.23
CA GLU A 246 -3.32 2.46 -11.20
C GLU A 246 -2.47 1.32 -10.62
N LYS A 247 -1.38 1.63 -9.90
CA LYS A 247 -0.56 0.62 -9.21
C LYS A 247 -1.38 -0.19 -8.20
N VAL A 248 -2.16 0.49 -7.37
CA VAL A 248 -3.04 -0.17 -6.38
C VAL A 248 -4.08 -1.06 -7.08
N ARG A 249 -4.71 -0.55 -8.15
CA ARG A 249 -5.68 -1.31 -8.95
C ARG A 249 -5.05 -2.57 -9.53
N VAL A 250 -3.85 -2.48 -10.09
CA VAL A 250 -3.14 -3.63 -10.68
C VAL A 250 -2.85 -4.70 -9.62
N VAL A 251 -2.36 -4.32 -8.44
CA VAL A 251 -2.05 -5.30 -7.39
C VAL A 251 -3.33 -5.95 -6.84
N GLN A 252 -4.39 -5.17 -6.63
CA GLN A 252 -5.69 -5.71 -6.21
C GLN A 252 -6.26 -6.68 -7.25
N GLU A 253 -6.15 -6.35 -8.54
CA GLU A 253 -6.59 -7.20 -9.64
C GLU A 253 -5.80 -8.52 -9.69
N GLN A 254 -4.48 -8.46 -9.50
CA GLN A 254 -3.63 -9.64 -9.49
C GLN A 254 -4.05 -10.62 -8.40
N TRP A 255 -4.30 -10.15 -7.17
CA TRP A 255 -4.79 -11.03 -6.11
C TRP A 255 -6.18 -11.57 -6.38
N ARG A 256 -7.10 -10.68 -6.79
CA ARG A 256 -8.50 -11.04 -7.04
C ARG A 256 -8.59 -12.15 -8.09
N SER A 257 -7.92 -11.97 -9.23
CA SER A 257 -7.94 -12.93 -10.33
C SER A 257 -7.13 -14.20 -10.05
N ALA A 258 -6.03 -14.10 -9.29
CA ALA A 258 -5.19 -15.26 -8.98
C ALA A 258 -5.82 -16.21 -7.96
N LEU A 259 -6.38 -15.66 -6.87
CA LEU A 259 -6.86 -16.44 -5.72
C LEU A 259 -8.22 -15.95 -5.18
N GLY A 260 -8.43 -14.63 -5.09
CA GLY A 260 -9.58 -14.04 -4.41
C GLY A 260 -10.93 -14.53 -4.92
N GLU A 261 -11.14 -14.57 -6.24
CA GLU A 261 -12.38 -15.07 -6.85
C GLU A 261 -12.64 -16.55 -6.52
N ARG A 262 -11.61 -17.40 -6.56
CA ARG A 262 -11.75 -18.83 -6.23
C ARG A 262 -12.08 -19.04 -4.77
N VAL A 263 -11.39 -18.35 -3.87
CA VAL A 263 -11.68 -18.42 -2.43
C VAL A 263 -13.10 -17.94 -2.17
N GLY A 264 -13.50 -16.82 -2.78
CA GLY A 264 -14.85 -16.28 -2.70
C GLY A 264 -15.93 -17.28 -3.12
N HIS A 265 -15.80 -17.90 -4.30
CA HIS A 265 -16.76 -18.89 -4.79
C HIS A 265 -16.84 -20.15 -3.91
N VAL A 266 -15.70 -20.65 -3.42
CA VAL A 266 -15.70 -21.81 -2.52
C VAL A 266 -16.34 -21.45 -1.17
N LYS A 267 -16.04 -20.26 -0.64
CA LYS A 267 -16.62 -19.75 0.60
C LYS A 267 -18.13 -19.61 0.49
N GLU A 268 -18.63 -18.97 -0.57
CA GLU A 268 -20.06 -18.83 -0.85
C GLU A 268 -20.78 -20.20 -0.86
N ARG A 269 -20.25 -21.17 -1.62
CA ARG A 269 -20.79 -22.53 -1.68
C ARG A 269 -20.81 -23.26 -0.34
N VAL A 270 -19.73 -23.15 0.44
CA VAL A 270 -19.65 -23.79 1.76
C VAL A 270 -20.60 -23.09 2.74
N GLY A 271 -20.74 -21.77 2.66
CA GLY A 271 -21.66 -21.00 3.47
C GLY A 271 -23.12 -21.33 3.19
N GLU A 272 -23.51 -21.41 1.92
CA GLU A 272 -24.86 -21.85 1.51
C GLU A 272 -25.17 -23.25 2.06
N TRP A 273 -24.24 -24.20 1.93
CA TRP A 273 -24.41 -25.54 2.48
C TRP A 273 -24.58 -25.54 3.99
N LEU A 274 -23.81 -24.72 4.72
CA LEU A 274 -23.93 -24.59 6.18
C LEU A 274 -25.28 -24.01 6.58
N LEU A 275 -25.79 -23.02 5.85
CA LEU A 275 -27.13 -22.46 6.08
C LEU A 275 -28.24 -23.51 5.86
N GLU A 276 -28.16 -24.28 4.77
CA GLU A 276 -29.16 -25.29 4.44
C GLU A 276 -29.16 -26.50 5.38
N THR A 277 -27.99 -26.88 5.89
CA THR A 277 -27.82 -28.01 6.81
C THR A 277 -27.98 -27.62 8.28
N GLY A 278 -28.23 -26.34 8.57
CA GLY A 278 -28.35 -25.81 9.93
C GLY A 278 -27.02 -25.74 10.70
N GLY A 279 -25.89 -25.84 9.99
CA GLY A 279 -24.54 -25.72 10.53
C GLY A 279 -23.96 -24.31 10.44
N TRP A 280 -24.74 -23.29 10.09
CA TRP A 280 -24.26 -21.91 10.08
C TRP A 280 -24.11 -21.37 11.51
N ASP A 281 -23.01 -20.68 11.77
CA ASP A 281 -22.73 -20.00 13.02
C ASP A 281 -22.53 -18.52 12.72
N GLU A 282 -23.32 -17.66 13.37
CA GLU A 282 -23.29 -16.19 13.21
C GLU A 282 -21.89 -15.61 13.49
N SER A 283 -21.08 -16.26 14.33
CA SER A 283 -19.71 -15.84 14.62
C SER A 283 -18.74 -15.95 13.42
N LEU A 284 -19.14 -16.63 12.34
CA LEU A 284 -18.38 -16.73 11.09
C LEU A 284 -18.55 -15.50 10.18
N GLU A 285 -19.62 -14.72 10.33
CA GLU A 285 -19.85 -13.51 9.53
C GLU A 285 -18.85 -12.39 9.87
N ASP A 286 -18.52 -12.21 11.15
CA ASP A 286 -17.63 -11.16 11.64
C ASP A 286 -16.15 -11.32 11.24
N ARG A 287 -15.79 -12.41 10.57
CA ARG A 287 -14.40 -12.77 10.23
C ARG A 287 -14.04 -12.55 8.75
N GLY A 288 -14.94 -11.99 7.94
CA GLY A 288 -14.73 -11.67 6.53
C GLY A 288 -13.71 -10.55 6.27
N VAL A 289 -13.10 -10.57 5.08
CA VAL A 289 -12.33 -9.43 4.55
C VAL A 289 -13.32 -8.29 4.29
N GLY A 290 -13.26 -7.24 5.12
CA GLY A 290 -14.21 -6.12 5.11
C GLY A 290 -14.97 -5.89 6.43
N SER A 291 -14.79 -6.73 7.44
CA SER A 291 -15.41 -6.57 8.78
C SER A 291 -14.56 -5.72 9.76
N LEU A 292 -13.90 -4.67 9.26
CA LEU A 292 -13.19 -3.67 10.07
C LEU A 292 -13.76 -2.28 9.81
#